data_AF-A0ABD5RAS2-F1
#
_entry.id   AF-A0ABD5RAS2-F1
#
_cell.length_a   1.000
_cell.length_b   1.000
_cell.length_c   1.000
_cell.angle_alpha   90.00
_cell.angle_beta   90.00
_cell.angle_gamma   90.00
#
_symmetry.space_group_name_H-M   'P 1'
#
loop_
_entity.id
_entity.type
_entity.pdbx_description
1 polymer ?
#
loop_
_entity_poly.entity_id
_entity_poly.type
_entity_poly.pdbx_seq_one_letter_code
_entity_poly.pdbx_strand_id
1 'polypeptide(L)' 'MSITGVCQICESAEARHSCQQCGRAVCEDHYDREMAVCEVCATELRRGGGSESGGGPKGRGGHDVDDDDILR' A
#
# COMPACT_ATOMS: atom_id res chain seq x y z
N MET A 1 -4.42 14.26 -23.34
CA MET A 1 -5.81 13.87 -23.01
C MET A 1 -5.87 13.73 -21.50
N SER A 2 -6.62 14.61 -20.83
CA SER A 2 -6.65 14.72 -19.36
C SER A 2 -7.65 13.72 -18.82
N ILE A 3 -7.18 12.70 -18.10
CA ILE A 3 -8.03 11.71 -17.46
C ILE A 3 -8.73 12.39 -16.27
N THR A 4 -9.93 12.91 -16.48
CA THR A 4 -10.86 13.19 -15.40
C THR A 4 -11.34 11.82 -14.91
N GLY A 5 -10.56 11.27 -13.98
CA GLY A 5 -10.54 9.85 -13.67
C GLY A 5 -11.79 9.41 -12.95
N VAL A 6 -12.43 8.37 -13.49
CA VAL A 6 -13.39 7.56 -12.74
C VAL A 6 -12.76 7.07 -11.44
N CYS A 7 -13.60 6.67 -10.48
CA CYS A 7 -13.18 6.00 -9.27
C CYS A 7 -12.32 4.80 -9.65
N GLN A 8 -11.02 4.86 -9.42
CA GLN A 8 -10.07 3.78 -9.69
C GLN A 8 -10.28 2.45 -8.86
N ILE A 9 -11.46 2.24 -8.22
CA ILE A 9 -11.81 1.07 -7.37
C ILE A 9 -12.93 0.32 -8.08
N CYS A 10 -14.03 1.04 -8.37
CA CYS A 10 -15.17 0.46 -9.08
C CYS A 10 -15.14 0.75 -10.57
N GLU A 11 -14.30 1.70 -11.00
CA GLU A 11 -14.09 2.14 -12.38
C GLU A 11 -15.37 2.56 -13.11
N SER A 12 -16.44 2.82 -12.34
CA SER A 12 -17.80 3.02 -12.85
C SER A 12 -18.36 4.38 -12.47
N ALA A 13 -18.06 4.87 -11.27
CA ALA A 13 -18.51 6.17 -10.78
C ALA A 13 -17.46 7.26 -11.01
N GLU A 14 -17.88 8.52 -11.11
CA GLU A 14 -16.94 9.65 -11.18
C GLU A 14 -16.20 9.83 -9.85
N ALA A 15 -14.88 10.06 -9.92
CA ALA A 15 -14.12 10.35 -8.70
C ALA A 15 -14.40 11.78 -8.22
N ARG A 16 -14.82 11.90 -6.96
CA ARG A 16 -15.13 13.18 -6.29
C ARG A 16 -14.14 13.52 -5.18
N HIS A 17 -13.41 12.52 -4.69
CA HIS A 17 -12.48 12.66 -3.58
C HIS A 17 -11.13 12.02 -3.94
N SER A 18 -10.05 12.52 -3.35
CA SER A 18 -8.72 11.95 -3.45
C SER A 18 -8.28 11.40 -2.09
N CYS A 19 -7.79 10.16 -2.07
CA CYS A 19 -7.24 9.56 -0.87
C CYS A 19 -5.97 10.29 -0.43
N GLN A 20 -5.91 10.74 0.83
CA GLN A 20 -4.73 11.43 1.37
C GLN A 20 -3.55 10.49 1.67
N GLN A 21 -3.78 9.17 1.72
CA GLN A 21 -2.73 8.18 1.99
C GLN A 21 -2.03 7.70 0.71
N CYS A 22 -2.78 7.41 -0.34
CA CYS A 22 -2.22 6.85 -1.58
C CYS A 22 -2.39 7.75 -2.82
N GLY A 23 -3.10 8.88 -2.71
CA GLY A 23 -3.32 9.83 -3.82
C GLY A 23 -4.39 9.42 -4.83
N ARG A 24 -5.02 8.27 -4.66
CA ARG A 24 -6.00 7.72 -5.60
C ARG A 24 -7.31 8.50 -5.64
N ALA A 25 -7.89 8.65 -6.83
CA ALA A 25 -9.21 9.26 -7.03
C ALA A 25 -10.35 8.24 -6.82
N VAL A 26 -11.27 8.55 -5.91
CA VAL A 26 -12.42 7.72 -5.47
C VAL A 26 -13.75 8.47 -5.55
N CYS A 27 -14.83 7.72 -5.77
CA CYS A 27 -16.18 8.23 -5.56
C CYS A 27 -16.51 8.29 -4.05
N GLU A 28 -17.62 8.93 -3.69
CA GLU A 28 -18.09 9.07 -2.31
C GLU A 28 -18.40 7.74 -1.60
N ASP A 29 -18.75 6.70 -2.35
CA ASP A 29 -19.07 5.37 -1.82
C ASP A 29 -17.82 4.65 -1.27
N HIS A 30 -16.69 4.82 -1.97
CA HIS A 30 -15.41 4.22 -1.62
C HIS A 30 -14.46 5.20 -0.90
N TYR A 31 -14.98 6.36 -0.48
CA TYR A 31 -14.25 7.36 0.28
C TYR A 31 -14.71 7.37 1.74
N ASP A 32 -13.80 7.02 2.63
CA ASP A 32 -14.01 7.07 4.07
C ASP A 32 -13.82 8.51 4.56
N ARG A 33 -14.94 9.18 4.89
CA ARG A 33 -14.94 10.58 5.34
C ARG A 33 -14.38 10.75 6.76
N GLU A 34 -14.41 9.71 7.57
CA GLU A 34 -13.92 9.76 8.95
C GLU A 34 -12.39 9.83 8.96
N MET A 35 -11.74 9.01 8.13
CA MET A 35 -10.28 8.96 8.01
C MET A 35 -9.74 9.76 6.82
N ALA A 36 -10.61 10.35 5.99
CA ALA A 36 -10.28 11.10 4.78
C ALA A 36 -9.45 10.31 3.75
N VAL A 37 -9.70 9.00 3.62
CA VAL A 37 -8.94 8.05 2.79
C VAL A 37 -9.87 7.14 1.99
N CYS A 38 -9.35 6.35 1.04
CA CYS A 38 -10.17 5.32 0.38
C CYS A 38 -10.46 4.14 1.32
N GLU A 39 -11.51 3.36 1.03
CA GLU A 39 -11.91 2.20 1.83
C GLU A 39 -10.77 1.18 2.07
N VAL A 40 -9.85 1.05 1.11
CA VAL A 40 -8.72 0.11 1.17
C VAL A 40 -7.77 0.57 2.27
N CYS A 41 -7.33 1.83 2.20
CA CYS A 41 -6.50 2.42 3.24
C CYS A 41 -7.24 2.48 4.58
N ALA A 42 -8.54 2.77 4.58
CA ALA A 42 -9.37 2.74 5.78
C ALA A 42 -9.36 1.37 6.46
N THR A 43 -9.49 0.30 5.67
CA THR A 43 -9.45 -1.08 6.17
C THR A 43 -8.08 -1.43 6.75
N GLU A 44 -7.00 -1.05 6.05
CA GLU A 44 -5.63 -1.27 6.54
C GLU A 44 -5.33 -0.46 7.81
N LEU A 45 -5.76 0.80 7.89
CA LEU A 45 -5.60 1.63 9.10
C LEU A 45 -6.40 1.07 10.28
N ARG A 46 -7.63 0.59 10.04
CA ARG A 46 -8.47 -0.05 11.06
C ARG A 46 -7.85 -1.37 11.55
N ARG A 47 -7.20 -2.12 10.67
CA ARG A 47 -6.49 -3.37 11.02
C ARG A 47 -5.14 -3.12 11.70
N GLY A 48 -4.42 -2.08 11.28
CA GLY A 48 -3.08 -1.72 11.76
C GLY A 48 -3.04 -0.71 12.91
N GLY A 49 -4.20 -0.32 13.46
CA GLY A 49 -4.30 0.57 14.62
C GLY A 49 -3.86 -0.04 15.96
N GLY A 50 -3.39 -1.29 15.95
CA GLY A 50 -2.70 -1.93 17.05
C GLY A 50 -1.21 -2.03 16.75
N SER A 51 -0.39 -1.57 17.67
CA SER A 51 1.07 -1.61 17.59
C SER A 51 1.61 -2.99 17.19
N GLU A 52 2.21 -3.09 16.02
CA GLU A 52 3.26 -4.07 15.78
C GLU A 52 4.37 -3.46 14.94
N SER A 53 5.50 -3.25 15.62
CA SER A 53 6.81 -3.10 15.04
C SER A 53 7.12 -4.32 14.17
N GLY A 54 6.66 -4.31 12.92
CA GLY A 54 7.14 -5.19 11.87
C GLY A 54 8.48 -4.70 11.33
N GLY A 55 9.49 -4.61 12.20
CA GLY A 55 10.87 -4.46 11.78
C GLY A 55 11.21 -5.63 10.86
N GLY A 56 11.50 -5.33 9.59
CA GLY A 56 11.90 -6.37 8.66
C GLY A 56 13.24 -7.00 9.05
N PRO A 57 13.48 -8.27 8.74
CA PRO A 57 14.81 -8.76 8.50
C PRO A 57 15.09 -8.66 7.01
N LYS A 58 15.89 -7.67 6.60
CA LYS A 58 16.66 -7.74 5.35
C LYS A 58 17.72 -8.83 5.56
N GLY A 59 17.32 -10.09 5.47
CA GLY A 59 18.24 -11.23 5.45
C GLY A 59 19.04 -11.23 4.16
N ARG A 60 20.06 -10.38 4.06
CA ARG A 60 21.16 -10.59 3.13
C ARG A 60 22.02 -11.69 3.73
N GLY A 61 21.65 -12.94 3.45
CA GLY A 61 22.52 -14.07 3.73
C GLY A 61 23.82 -13.89 2.95
N GLY A 62 24.87 -13.46 3.64
CA GLY A 62 26.23 -13.65 3.17
C GLY A 62 26.44 -15.15 3.10
N HIS A 63 26.76 -15.65 1.91
CA HIS A 63 27.35 -16.96 1.79
C HIS A 63 28.84 -16.73 2.02
N ASP A 64 29.28 -16.95 3.26
CA ASP A 64 30.69 -17.19 3.57
C ASP A 64 31.06 -18.48 2.82
N VAL A 65 31.49 -18.33 1.56
CA VAL A 65 32.12 -19.43 0.85
C VAL A 65 33.48 -19.59 1.51
N ASP A 66 33.64 -20.64 2.30
CA ASP A 66 34.93 -21.12 2.77
C ASP A 66 35.84 -21.39 1.56
N ASP A 67 37.04 -20.81 1.58
CA ASP A 67 38.10 -20.89 0.55
C ASP A 67 38.64 -22.32 0.33
N ASP A 68 38.19 -23.32 1.11
CA ASP A 68 38.70 -24.70 1.08
C ASP A 68 38.08 -25.59 -0.04
N ASP A 69 37.00 -25.16 -0.72
CA ASP A 69 36.36 -25.92 -1.81
C ASP A 69 36.94 -25.63 -3.22
N ILE A 70 37.71 -24.55 -3.39
CA ILE A 70 38.24 -24.13 -4.71
C ILE A 70 39.52 -24.90 -5.13
N LEU A 71 40.20 -25.56 -4.19
CA LEU A 71 41.50 -26.20 -4.42
C LEU A 71 41.46 -27.74 -4.42
N ARG A 72 40.35 -28.36 -4.86
CA ARG A 72 40.29 -29.82 -5.10
C ARG A 72 39.76 -30.21 -6.47
#